data_AF-A0AAV6GT96-F1
#
_entry.id   AF-A0AAV6GT96-F1
#
_cell.length_a   1.000
_cell.length_b   1.000
_cell.length_c   1.000
_cell.angle_alpha   90.00
_cell.angle_beta   90.00
_cell.angle_gamma   90.00
#
_symmetry.space_group_name_H-M   'P 1'
#
loop_
_entity.id
_entity.type
_entity.pdbx_description
1 polymer ?
#
loop_
_entity_poly.entity_id
_entity_poly.type
_entity_poly.pdbx_seq_one_letter_code
_entity_poly.pdbx_strand_id
1 'polypeptide(L)'
;MGTSLCVWVVILSAWWFTDFIRSLPVDDLTPLFEYDRYEASIPENELGPVLEVLPAPIKANTTGNHTIIYSISEVSPRKYWNNFIANQSTGVLTVVRQLDFEKITDNITIIFNASLEIDNTRTTNTSVTVHVENVNESPVFRGSGYSVSIYDDAWHGSTVVTVKATDPENESLRYLLQSSNPHFGVRPNGQVYVQSLTFAGNWANLRVRAEDPHGLYAITSVQVRILDRNRRPEFQQSMYTAEIFDNAPRNTPVVQVQARDPDAGDNAGLRYVWWISDSRFDLDSSSGQLYVLSTKGLSGTVVRLGVRVEDPKGLDDTTWVEVTTKKCHTTTILLGTLIPLAVILCGILIFVIWKRNAIRKICCVDGT
;
A
#
# COMPACT_ATOMS: atom_id res chain seq x y z
N MET A 1 -9.57 -34.19 -23.07
CA MET A 1 -10.55 -35.10 -23.69
C MET A 1 -11.34 -35.74 -22.57
N GLY A 2 -12.63 -35.41 -22.47
CA GLY A 2 -13.49 -35.82 -21.36
C GLY A 2 -14.50 -34.73 -21.03
N THR A 3 -15.39 -34.40 -21.96
CA THR A 3 -16.58 -33.58 -21.70
C THR A 3 -17.58 -34.46 -20.97
N SER A 4 -17.65 -34.34 -19.64
CA SER A 4 -18.70 -34.97 -18.84
C SER A 4 -19.99 -34.16 -19.06
N LEU A 5 -20.82 -34.58 -20.01
CA LEU A 5 -22.22 -34.19 -20.03
C LEU A 5 -22.88 -34.81 -18.80
N CYS A 6 -22.96 -34.06 -17.70
CA CYS A 6 -23.91 -34.37 -16.63
C CYS A 6 -25.30 -33.98 -17.11
N VAL A 7 -26.01 -34.96 -17.66
CA VAL A 7 -27.45 -34.89 -17.89
C VAL A 7 -28.11 -35.07 -16.53
N TRP A 8 -28.52 -33.97 -15.89
CA TRP A 8 -29.36 -34.04 -14.69
C TRP A 8 -30.81 -34.27 -15.12
N VAL A 9 -31.28 -35.49 -14.93
CA VAL A 9 -32.68 -35.88 -15.08
C VAL A 9 -33.44 -35.34 -13.87
N VAL A 10 -34.22 -34.29 -14.05
CA VAL A 10 -35.17 -33.83 -13.02
C VAL A 10 -36.47 -34.63 -13.15
N ILE A 11 -36.78 -35.38 -12.09
CA ILE A 11 -38.03 -36.11 -11.91
C ILE A 11 -39.12 -35.10 -11.57
N LEU A 12 -40.06 -34.85 -12.48
CA LEU A 12 -41.33 -34.22 -12.11
C LEU A 12 -42.29 -35.30 -11.60
N SER A 13 -42.67 -35.17 -10.34
CA SER A 13 -43.77 -35.91 -9.74
C SER A 13 -45.10 -35.38 -10.29
N ALA A 14 -45.59 -36.03 -11.35
CA ALA A 14 -46.94 -35.81 -11.85
C ALA A 14 -47.95 -36.36 -10.82
N TRP A 15 -48.43 -35.49 -9.93
CA TRP A 15 -49.64 -35.76 -9.14
C TRP A 15 -50.86 -35.32 -9.97
N TRP A 16 -51.56 -36.32 -10.50
CA TRP A 16 -52.92 -36.37 -11.04
C TRP A 16 -53.68 -35.05 -11.09
N PHE A 17 -54.02 -34.54 -12.29
CA PHE A 17 -55.34 -33.95 -12.56
C PHE A 17 -55.63 -33.94 -14.07
N THR A 18 -56.93 -33.90 -14.35
CA THR A 18 -57.70 -34.33 -15.54
C THR A 18 -57.39 -33.66 -16.87
N ASP A 19 -57.41 -34.47 -17.95
CA ASP A 19 -57.54 -34.05 -19.35
C ASP A 19 -58.58 -32.94 -19.53
N PHE A 20 -58.13 -31.72 -19.80
CA PHE A 20 -58.99 -30.62 -20.23
C PHE A 20 -58.94 -30.55 -21.76
N ILE A 21 -59.61 -31.48 -22.44
CA ILE A 21 -59.85 -31.34 -23.87
C ILE A 21 -60.82 -30.17 -24.05
N ARG A 22 -60.28 -28.99 -24.37
CA ARG A 22 -61.09 -27.93 -24.99
C ARG A 22 -61.60 -28.47 -26.31
N SER A 23 -62.90 -28.73 -26.42
CA SER A 23 -63.54 -29.06 -27.69
C SER A 23 -63.50 -27.82 -28.59
N LEU A 24 -62.45 -27.70 -29.40
CA LEU A 24 -62.36 -26.66 -30.42
C LEU A 24 -63.31 -27.01 -31.59
N PRO A 25 -63.88 -26.01 -32.29
CA PRO A 25 -64.64 -26.22 -33.51
C PRO A 25 -63.85 -27.06 -34.53
N VAL A 26 -64.55 -27.86 -35.35
CA VAL A 26 -63.96 -28.79 -36.34
C VAL A 26 -63.03 -28.08 -37.36
N ASP A 27 -63.18 -26.76 -37.53
CA ASP A 27 -62.38 -25.92 -38.44
C ASP A 27 -61.41 -24.94 -37.72
N ASP A 28 -61.18 -25.15 -36.42
CA ASP A 28 -60.25 -24.33 -35.66
C ASP A 28 -58.82 -24.87 -35.78
N LEU A 29 -58.02 -24.16 -36.58
CA LEU A 29 -56.60 -24.46 -36.82
C LEU A 29 -55.68 -23.73 -35.82
N THR A 30 -56.22 -23.18 -34.74
CA THR A 30 -55.41 -22.47 -33.74
C THR A 30 -54.45 -23.44 -33.06
N PRO A 31 -53.14 -23.15 -33.04
CA PRO A 31 -52.18 -24.01 -32.37
C PRO A 31 -52.55 -24.13 -30.87
N LEU A 32 -52.37 -25.30 -30.25
CA LEU A 32 -52.67 -25.52 -28.84
C LEU A 32 -51.46 -26.07 -28.08
N PHE A 33 -50.97 -25.33 -27.09
CA PHE A 33 -49.97 -25.80 -26.14
C PHE A 33 -50.52 -26.94 -25.28
N GLU A 34 -49.69 -27.92 -24.93
CA GLU A 34 -50.06 -29.02 -24.03
C GLU A 34 -50.34 -28.51 -22.61
N TYR A 35 -49.59 -27.50 -22.16
CA TYR A 35 -49.76 -26.86 -20.85
C TYR A 35 -49.91 -25.34 -21.00
N ASP A 36 -50.69 -24.74 -20.09
CA ASP A 36 -50.84 -23.30 -19.92
C ASP A 36 -49.60 -22.63 -19.28
N ARG A 37 -48.78 -23.45 -18.61
CA ARG A 37 -47.51 -23.06 -18.02
C ARG A 37 -46.44 -24.15 -18.13
N TYR A 38 -45.23 -23.72 -18.47
CA TYR A 38 -44.02 -24.53 -18.46
C TYR A 38 -43.02 -23.97 -17.44
N GLU A 39 -42.17 -24.83 -16.90
CA GLU A 39 -41.05 -24.46 -16.04
C GLU A 39 -39.75 -24.96 -16.65
N ALA A 40 -38.70 -24.17 -16.55
CA ALA A 40 -37.39 -24.50 -17.06
C ALA A 40 -36.32 -24.01 -16.08
N SER A 41 -35.24 -24.76 -15.91
CA SER A 41 -34.14 -24.39 -15.04
C SER A 41 -32.84 -24.29 -15.82
N ILE A 42 -32.00 -23.34 -15.45
CA ILE A 42 -30.64 -23.21 -15.97
C ILE A 42 -29.71 -22.73 -14.84
N PRO A 43 -28.52 -23.32 -14.70
CA PRO A 43 -27.49 -22.76 -13.82
C PRO A 43 -27.14 -21.33 -14.25
N GLU A 44 -26.86 -20.45 -13.31
CA GLU A 44 -26.41 -19.12 -13.65
C GLU A 44 -25.10 -19.12 -14.45
N ASN A 45 -24.82 -18.00 -15.13
CA ASN A 45 -23.66 -17.82 -16.01
C ASN A 45 -23.54 -18.78 -17.21
N GLU A 46 -24.41 -19.79 -17.33
CA GLU A 46 -24.49 -20.71 -18.45
C GLU A 46 -25.25 -20.12 -19.64
N LEU A 47 -24.87 -20.57 -20.83
CA LEU A 47 -25.52 -20.23 -22.10
C LEU A 47 -25.97 -21.53 -22.77
N GLY A 48 -27.15 -21.52 -23.39
CA GLY A 48 -27.67 -22.70 -24.07
C GLY A 48 -29.18 -22.87 -24.00
N PRO A 49 -29.69 -23.99 -24.53
CA PRO A 49 -31.11 -24.30 -24.49
C PRO A 49 -31.57 -24.55 -23.05
N VAL A 50 -32.61 -23.85 -22.59
CA VAL A 50 -33.19 -24.02 -21.24
C VAL A 50 -34.27 -25.12 -21.24
N LEU A 51 -34.90 -25.32 -22.39
CA LEU A 51 -36.08 -26.18 -22.55
C LEU A 51 -35.76 -27.53 -23.20
N GLU A 52 -34.53 -28.04 -23.02
CA GLU A 52 -34.15 -29.39 -23.48
C GLU A 52 -34.46 -30.49 -22.42
N VAL A 53 -35.05 -30.12 -21.27
CA VAL A 53 -35.23 -30.98 -20.08
C VAL A 53 -36.68 -31.51 -19.90
N LEU A 54 -37.61 -31.25 -20.84
CA LEU A 54 -38.97 -31.82 -20.86
C LEU A 54 -39.34 -32.36 -22.27
N PRO A 55 -40.23 -33.37 -22.39
CA PRO A 55 -40.35 -34.13 -23.62
C PRO A 55 -41.03 -33.30 -24.70
N ALA A 56 -40.32 -33.12 -25.81
CA ALA A 56 -40.73 -32.50 -27.07
C ALA A 56 -40.64 -30.97 -27.14
N PRO A 57 -40.33 -30.42 -28.34
CA PRO A 57 -40.60 -29.02 -28.65
C PRO A 57 -42.05 -28.71 -28.27
N ILE A 58 -42.36 -27.47 -27.92
CA ILE A 58 -43.76 -27.01 -27.84
C ILE A 58 -44.43 -27.51 -29.13
N LYS A 59 -45.27 -28.52 -29.03
CA LYS A 59 -46.00 -29.04 -30.18
C LYS A 59 -47.38 -28.48 -30.05
N ALA A 60 -47.60 -27.39 -30.76
CA ALA A 60 -48.96 -26.96 -30.94
C ALA A 60 -49.63 -27.90 -31.95
N ASN A 61 -50.78 -28.49 -31.62
CA ASN A 61 -51.45 -29.42 -32.54
C ASN A 61 -52.21 -28.63 -33.62
N THR A 62 -52.19 -29.08 -34.87
CA THR A 62 -53.05 -28.57 -35.96
C THR A 62 -53.70 -29.77 -36.66
N THR A 63 -54.93 -29.63 -37.14
CA THR A 63 -55.65 -30.69 -37.87
C THR A 63 -55.21 -30.83 -39.34
N GLY A 64 -53.96 -30.48 -39.70
CA GLY A 64 -53.41 -30.53 -41.07
C GLY A 64 -51.88 -30.38 -41.17
N ASN A 65 -51.32 -30.35 -42.40
CA ASN A 65 -49.88 -30.15 -42.67
C ASN A 65 -49.46 -28.66 -42.58
N HIS A 66 -49.73 -27.99 -41.46
CA HIS A 66 -49.37 -26.58 -41.29
C HIS A 66 -48.10 -26.42 -40.46
N THR A 67 -47.20 -25.53 -40.89
CA THR A 67 -46.00 -25.14 -40.13
C THR A 67 -46.37 -24.18 -39.01
N ILE A 68 -45.86 -24.45 -37.81
CA ILE A 68 -46.00 -23.56 -36.66
C ILE A 68 -44.72 -22.76 -36.49
N ILE A 69 -44.90 -21.47 -36.19
CA ILE A 69 -43.85 -20.52 -35.89
C ILE A 69 -43.91 -20.17 -34.41
N TYR A 70 -42.74 -20.22 -33.76
CA TYR A 70 -42.58 -19.87 -32.36
C TYR A 70 -41.91 -18.51 -32.20
N SER A 71 -42.39 -17.73 -31.24
CA SER A 71 -41.79 -16.44 -30.90
C SER A 71 -41.94 -16.10 -29.42
N ILE A 72 -41.06 -15.23 -28.93
CA ILE A 72 -41.21 -14.63 -27.60
C ILE A 72 -42.06 -13.36 -27.76
N SER A 73 -43.21 -13.31 -27.10
CA SER A 73 -44.08 -12.13 -27.11
C SER A 73 -43.72 -11.14 -26.02
N GLU A 74 -43.36 -11.64 -24.84
CA GLU A 74 -43.02 -10.80 -23.70
C GLU A 74 -42.01 -11.53 -22.79
N VAL A 75 -41.15 -10.75 -22.14
CA VAL A 75 -40.30 -11.20 -21.04
C VAL A 75 -40.51 -10.25 -19.88
N SER A 76 -40.85 -10.79 -18.72
CA SER A 76 -40.98 -10.07 -17.46
C SER A 76 -40.01 -10.64 -16.43
N PRO A 77 -39.13 -9.84 -15.81
CA PRO A 77 -38.91 -8.41 -16.07
C PRO A 77 -38.30 -8.09 -17.45
N ARG A 78 -38.69 -6.96 -18.05
CA ARG A 78 -38.26 -6.55 -19.41
C ARG A 78 -36.75 -6.37 -19.59
N LYS A 79 -35.99 -6.16 -18.50
CA LYS A 79 -34.52 -6.09 -18.55
C LYS A 79 -33.88 -7.37 -19.14
N TYR A 80 -34.57 -8.51 -19.05
CA TYR A 80 -34.08 -9.79 -19.55
C TYR A 80 -34.50 -10.11 -20.99
N TRP A 81 -35.19 -9.21 -21.70
CA TRP A 81 -35.64 -9.44 -23.07
C TRP A 81 -34.51 -9.93 -24.00
N ASN A 82 -33.33 -9.34 -23.88
CA ASN A 82 -32.17 -9.68 -24.72
C ASN A 82 -31.39 -10.91 -24.24
N ASN A 83 -31.79 -11.55 -23.13
CA ASN A 83 -31.15 -12.75 -22.62
C ASN A 83 -31.65 -14.02 -23.31
N PHE A 84 -32.82 -13.97 -23.95
CA PHE A 84 -33.48 -15.15 -24.50
C PHE A 84 -33.73 -15.02 -26.01
N ILE A 85 -33.61 -16.14 -26.71
CA ILE A 85 -34.11 -16.30 -28.09
C ILE A 85 -34.95 -17.56 -28.19
N ALA A 86 -35.93 -17.54 -29.09
CA ALA A 86 -36.69 -18.72 -29.48
C ALA A 86 -36.30 -19.15 -30.89
N ASN A 87 -36.02 -20.43 -31.08
CA ASN A 87 -35.93 -20.97 -32.44
C ASN A 87 -37.33 -21.02 -33.06
N GLN A 88 -37.50 -20.32 -34.18
CA GLN A 88 -38.78 -20.14 -34.84
C GLN A 88 -39.43 -21.45 -35.31
N SER A 89 -38.64 -22.46 -35.66
CA SER A 89 -39.12 -23.73 -36.22
C SER A 89 -39.29 -24.85 -35.17
N THR A 90 -38.47 -24.83 -34.12
CA THR A 90 -38.44 -25.89 -33.10
C THR A 90 -39.03 -25.45 -31.77
N GLY A 91 -39.22 -24.16 -31.53
CA GLY A 91 -39.72 -23.66 -30.25
C GLY A 91 -38.72 -23.79 -29.09
N VAL A 92 -37.47 -24.17 -29.38
CA VAL A 92 -36.41 -24.25 -28.36
C VAL A 92 -36.07 -22.85 -27.86
N LEU A 93 -36.29 -22.64 -26.57
CA LEU A 93 -35.91 -21.43 -25.85
C LEU A 93 -34.45 -21.51 -25.40
N THR A 94 -33.64 -20.53 -25.76
CA THR A 94 -32.18 -20.50 -25.53
C THR A 94 -31.78 -19.23 -24.78
N VAL A 95 -30.93 -19.38 -23.76
CA VAL A 95 -30.24 -18.27 -23.10
C VAL A 95 -28.99 -17.90 -23.89
N VAL A 96 -28.92 -16.66 -24.34
CA VAL A 96 -27.83 -16.10 -25.16
C VAL A 96 -27.00 -15.04 -24.44
N ARG A 97 -27.41 -14.65 -23.24
CA ARG A 97 -26.65 -13.78 -22.35
C ARG A 97 -26.75 -14.29 -20.92
N GLN A 98 -25.63 -14.23 -20.22
CA GLN A 98 -25.50 -14.71 -18.85
C GLN A 98 -26.57 -14.08 -17.95
N LEU A 99 -27.17 -14.94 -17.14
CA LEU A 99 -28.03 -14.59 -16.03
C LEU A 99 -27.19 -14.75 -14.76
N ASP A 100 -27.35 -13.80 -13.84
CA ASP A 100 -26.62 -13.72 -12.57
C ASP A 100 -27.70 -13.83 -11.49
N PHE A 101 -27.61 -14.89 -10.68
CA PHE A 101 -28.63 -15.27 -9.72
C PHE A 101 -28.83 -14.17 -8.67
N GLU A 102 -27.74 -13.59 -8.17
CA GLU A 102 -27.70 -12.57 -7.11
C GLU A 102 -28.41 -11.27 -7.54
N LYS A 103 -28.51 -11.02 -8.86
CA LYS A 103 -29.21 -9.86 -9.44
C LYS A 103 -30.68 -10.12 -9.78
N ILE A 104 -31.16 -11.35 -9.66
CA ILE A 104 -32.54 -11.74 -9.95
C ILE A 104 -33.38 -11.58 -8.68
N THR A 105 -34.22 -10.55 -8.64
CA THR A 105 -35.15 -10.27 -7.54
C THR A 105 -36.55 -10.87 -7.75
N ASP A 106 -36.90 -11.14 -9.01
CA ASP A 106 -38.24 -11.55 -9.43
C ASP A 106 -38.13 -12.71 -10.42
N ASN A 107 -39.12 -13.60 -10.40
CA ASN A 107 -39.20 -14.72 -11.33
C ASN A 107 -39.18 -14.23 -12.78
N ILE A 108 -38.34 -14.84 -13.61
CA ILE A 108 -38.31 -14.55 -15.05
C ILE A 108 -39.45 -15.33 -15.70
N THR A 109 -40.45 -14.62 -16.21
CA THR A 109 -41.59 -15.20 -16.92
C THR A 109 -41.58 -14.74 -18.37
N ILE A 110 -41.70 -15.69 -19.29
CA ILE A 110 -41.70 -15.46 -20.73
C ILE A 110 -43.07 -15.83 -21.27
N ILE A 111 -43.74 -14.91 -21.95
CA ILE A 111 -44.95 -15.21 -22.71
C ILE A 111 -44.49 -15.71 -24.08
N PHE A 112 -44.72 -17.00 -24.32
CA PHE A 112 -44.30 -17.69 -25.51
C PHE A 112 -45.49 -17.87 -26.44
N ASN A 113 -45.31 -17.53 -27.71
CA ASN A 113 -46.35 -17.50 -28.72
C ASN A 113 -46.11 -18.57 -29.78
N ALA A 114 -47.18 -19.24 -30.17
CA ALA A 114 -47.21 -20.12 -31.32
C ALA A 114 -48.25 -19.60 -32.31
N SER A 115 -47.85 -19.43 -33.57
CA SER A 115 -48.69 -18.97 -34.67
C SER A 115 -48.59 -19.92 -35.87
N LEU A 116 -49.59 -19.89 -36.75
CA LEU A 116 -49.46 -20.50 -38.07
C LEU A 116 -48.64 -19.60 -38.99
N GLU A 117 -47.72 -20.20 -39.76
CA GLU A 117 -46.90 -19.49 -40.75
C GLU A 117 -47.73 -18.77 -41.82
N ILE A 118 -48.90 -19.33 -42.18
CA ILE A 118 -49.69 -18.87 -43.31
C ILE A 118 -50.37 -17.51 -43.09
N ASP A 119 -50.74 -17.19 -41.86
CA ASP A 119 -51.52 -15.99 -41.57
C ASP A 119 -51.01 -15.18 -40.37
N ASN A 120 -50.22 -15.75 -39.46
CA ASN A 120 -49.81 -15.13 -38.19
C ASN A 120 -50.97 -14.52 -37.36
N THR A 121 -52.22 -14.87 -37.68
CA THR A 121 -53.42 -14.33 -37.02
C THR A 121 -53.97 -15.30 -35.99
N ARG A 122 -53.81 -16.60 -36.22
CA ARG A 122 -54.19 -17.66 -35.28
C ARG A 122 -53.06 -17.93 -34.33
N THR A 123 -53.13 -17.32 -33.15
CA THR A 123 -52.08 -17.38 -32.14
C THR A 123 -52.59 -17.94 -30.83
N THR A 124 -51.75 -18.72 -30.17
CA THR A 124 -51.92 -19.09 -28.77
C THR A 124 -50.70 -18.65 -27.97
N ASN A 125 -50.89 -18.43 -26.67
CA ASN A 125 -49.84 -18.06 -25.75
C ASN A 125 -49.79 -19.05 -24.59
N THR A 126 -48.58 -19.36 -24.14
CA THR A 126 -48.31 -20.03 -22.87
C THR A 126 -47.32 -19.19 -22.06
N SER A 127 -47.18 -19.50 -20.78
CA SER A 127 -46.16 -18.90 -19.93
C SER A 127 -45.02 -19.89 -19.66
N VAL A 128 -43.78 -19.43 -19.74
CA VAL A 128 -42.60 -20.19 -19.34
C VAL A 128 -41.94 -19.47 -18.17
N THR A 129 -41.89 -20.11 -17.01
CA THR A 129 -41.13 -19.60 -15.86
C THR A 129 -39.71 -20.17 -15.94
N VAL A 130 -38.71 -19.30 -16.00
CA VAL A 130 -37.29 -19.68 -15.99
C VAL A 130 -36.75 -19.51 -14.57
N HIS A 131 -36.34 -20.62 -13.97
CA HIS A 131 -35.65 -20.69 -12.70
C HIS A 131 -34.14 -20.67 -12.95
N VAL A 132 -33.46 -19.65 -12.45
CA VAL A 132 -32.00 -19.63 -12.45
C VAL A 132 -31.53 -20.35 -11.19
N GLU A 133 -30.66 -21.33 -11.35
CA GLU A 133 -30.08 -22.07 -10.23
C GLU A 133 -28.79 -21.36 -9.79
N ASN A 134 -28.67 -21.08 -8.50
CA ASN A 134 -27.47 -20.49 -7.91
C ASN A 134 -26.30 -21.49 -8.00
N VAL A 135 -25.15 -21.01 -8.46
CA VAL A 135 -23.90 -21.76 -8.52
C VAL A 135 -22.80 -20.94 -7.84
N ASN A 136 -22.28 -21.47 -6.73
CA ASN A 136 -21.22 -20.85 -5.94
C ASN A 136 -20.09 -20.26 -6.81
N GLU A 137 -19.91 -18.95 -6.72
CA GLU A 137 -18.94 -18.17 -7.47
C GLU A 137 -17.66 -17.88 -6.65
N SER A 138 -16.60 -17.41 -7.33
CA SER A 138 -15.38 -17.02 -6.62
C SER A 138 -15.52 -15.63 -5.98
N PRO A 139 -14.91 -15.38 -4.81
CA PRO A 139 -14.84 -14.05 -4.22
C PRO A 139 -14.21 -13.01 -5.15
N VAL A 140 -14.54 -11.74 -4.99
CA VAL A 140 -14.03 -10.65 -5.84
C VAL A 140 -13.44 -9.51 -5.01
N PHE A 141 -12.21 -9.11 -5.32
CA PHE A 141 -11.60 -7.89 -4.79
C PHE A 141 -12.00 -6.67 -5.63
N ARG A 142 -12.24 -5.53 -4.97
CA ARG A 142 -12.48 -4.27 -5.67
C ARG A 142 -11.15 -3.65 -6.13
N GLY A 143 -10.99 -3.44 -7.44
CA GLY A 143 -9.83 -2.75 -8.03
C GLY A 143 -8.64 -3.67 -8.37
N SER A 144 -7.53 -3.08 -8.81
CA SER A 144 -6.35 -3.80 -9.35
C SER A 144 -5.27 -4.15 -8.31
N GLY A 145 -5.49 -3.85 -7.04
CA GLY A 145 -4.54 -4.10 -5.95
C GLY A 145 -4.44 -2.95 -4.95
N TYR A 146 -3.55 -3.11 -3.97
CA TYR A 146 -3.30 -2.15 -2.90
C TYR A 146 -1.85 -1.65 -2.96
N SER A 147 -1.64 -0.35 -2.73
CA SER A 147 -0.30 0.23 -2.58
C SER A 147 -0.28 1.10 -1.33
N VAL A 148 0.72 0.89 -0.48
CA VAL A 148 0.82 1.55 0.83
C VAL A 148 2.28 1.77 1.19
N SER A 149 2.57 2.83 1.96
CA SER A 149 3.90 3.10 2.50
C SER A 149 3.89 2.97 4.02
N ILE A 150 4.90 2.32 4.59
CA ILE A 150 5.14 2.24 6.03
C ILE A 150 6.57 2.68 6.34
N TYR A 151 6.85 3.00 7.59
CA TYR A 151 8.22 3.25 8.04
C TYR A 151 8.94 1.95 8.43
N ASP A 152 10.26 1.95 8.31
CA ASP A 152 11.16 0.85 8.69
C ASP A 152 11.11 0.49 10.18
N ASP A 153 10.61 1.40 11.01
CA ASP A 153 10.40 1.22 12.46
C ASP A 153 8.97 0.82 12.85
N ALA A 154 8.10 0.48 11.88
CA ALA A 154 6.70 0.16 12.18
C ALA A 154 6.57 -1.03 13.16
N TRP A 155 5.66 -0.90 14.13
CA TRP A 155 5.65 -1.80 15.28
C TRP A 155 5.14 -3.19 14.90
N HIS A 156 5.65 -4.23 15.57
CA HIS A 156 5.13 -5.58 15.42
C HIS A 156 3.62 -5.63 15.72
N GLY A 157 2.86 -6.29 14.84
CA GLY A 157 1.40 -6.40 14.95
C GLY A 157 0.63 -5.18 14.45
N SER A 158 1.29 -4.07 14.10
CA SER A 158 0.63 -2.90 13.51
C SER A 158 0.04 -3.23 12.14
N THR A 159 -1.12 -2.62 11.86
CA THR A 159 -1.84 -2.83 10.60
C THR A 159 -1.20 -2.01 9.49
N VAL A 160 -0.88 -2.65 8.38
CA VAL A 160 -0.34 -2.05 7.15
C VAL A 160 -1.47 -1.57 6.26
N VAL A 161 -2.40 -2.47 5.95
CA VAL A 161 -3.60 -2.20 5.14
C VAL A 161 -4.66 -3.26 5.41
N THR A 162 -5.93 -2.92 5.23
CA THR A 162 -7.03 -3.90 5.28
C THR A 162 -7.50 -4.17 3.85
N VAL A 163 -7.29 -5.39 3.37
CA VAL A 163 -7.85 -5.82 2.08
C VAL A 163 -9.28 -6.28 2.26
N LYS A 164 -10.10 -6.12 1.22
CA LYS A 164 -11.52 -6.50 1.26
C LYS A 164 -11.97 -7.06 -0.08
N ALA A 165 -12.42 -8.31 -0.05
CA ALA A 165 -13.18 -8.96 -1.09
C ALA A 165 -14.65 -9.06 -0.67
N THR A 166 -15.51 -9.29 -1.66
CA THR A 166 -16.92 -9.64 -1.48
C THR A 166 -17.19 -10.89 -2.27
N ASP A 167 -17.99 -11.77 -1.70
CA ASP A 167 -18.50 -12.96 -2.34
C ASP A 167 -19.85 -12.66 -2.98
N PRO A 168 -20.17 -13.13 -4.20
CA PRO A 168 -21.48 -12.90 -4.83
C PRO A 168 -22.65 -13.39 -3.95
N GLU A 169 -22.53 -14.58 -3.40
CA GLU A 169 -23.49 -15.21 -2.47
C GLU A 169 -23.43 -14.59 -1.05
N ASN A 170 -22.55 -13.61 -0.87
CA ASN A 170 -22.30 -12.89 0.38
C ASN A 170 -21.83 -13.82 1.51
N GLU A 171 -21.06 -14.86 1.16
CA GLU A 171 -20.45 -15.78 2.13
C GLU A 171 -19.34 -15.13 2.97
N SER A 172 -19.06 -15.76 4.11
CA SER A 172 -18.01 -15.31 5.03
C SER A 172 -16.63 -15.73 4.55
N LEU A 173 -15.83 -14.76 4.13
CA LEU A 173 -14.50 -15.00 3.57
C LEU A 173 -13.41 -15.12 4.64
N ARG A 174 -12.48 -16.04 4.43
CA ARG A 174 -11.21 -16.11 5.17
C ARG A 174 -10.07 -15.57 4.33
N TYR A 175 -9.21 -14.75 4.95
CA TYR A 175 -8.07 -14.15 4.28
C TYR A 175 -6.77 -14.82 4.69
N LEU A 176 -5.91 -15.08 3.71
CA LEU A 176 -4.66 -15.81 3.87
C LEU A 176 -3.55 -15.12 3.07
N LEU A 177 -2.34 -15.13 3.61
CA LEU A 177 -1.17 -14.70 2.86
C LEU A 177 -0.70 -15.88 1.99
N GLN A 178 -0.76 -15.73 0.68
CA GLN A 178 -0.32 -16.77 -0.25
C GLN A 178 1.19 -16.75 -0.49
N SER A 179 1.80 -15.56 -0.49
CA SER A 179 3.25 -15.41 -0.57
C SER A 179 3.90 -15.75 0.76
N SER A 180 4.83 -16.70 0.81
CA SER A 180 5.67 -16.88 2.00
C SER A 180 6.52 -15.62 2.20
N ASN A 181 6.23 -14.86 3.26
CA ASN A 181 6.94 -13.63 3.60
C ASN A 181 7.18 -13.60 5.11
N PRO A 182 8.44 -13.49 5.58
CA PRO A 182 8.74 -13.50 7.02
C PRO A 182 8.43 -12.17 7.71
N HIS A 183 8.15 -11.11 6.95
CA HIS A 183 8.01 -9.74 7.46
C HIS A 183 6.57 -9.28 7.61
N PHE A 184 5.64 -9.89 6.87
CA PHE A 184 4.22 -9.53 6.89
C PHE A 184 3.35 -10.76 7.11
N GLY A 185 2.24 -10.57 7.81
CA GLY A 185 1.19 -11.56 7.99
C GLY A 185 -0.17 -11.01 7.56
N VAL A 186 -1.15 -11.90 7.45
CA VAL A 186 -2.56 -11.53 7.19
C VAL A 186 -3.43 -12.17 8.26
N ARG A 187 -4.29 -11.36 8.89
CA ARG A 187 -5.33 -11.85 9.81
C ARG A 187 -6.53 -12.38 9.01
N PRO A 188 -7.32 -13.31 9.58
CA PRO A 188 -8.49 -13.87 8.90
C PRO A 188 -9.54 -12.84 8.44
N ASN A 189 -9.51 -11.61 8.96
CA ASN A 189 -10.40 -10.51 8.58
C ASN A 189 -9.85 -9.61 7.46
N GLY A 190 -8.72 -9.98 6.83
CA GLY A 190 -8.10 -9.22 5.74
C GLY A 190 -7.13 -8.12 6.18
N GLN A 191 -6.85 -7.97 7.48
CA GLN A 191 -5.82 -7.05 7.94
C GLN A 191 -4.42 -7.60 7.68
N VAL A 192 -3.69 -6.96 6.78
CA VAL A 192 -2.26 -7.17 6.58
C VAL A 192 -1.52 -6.46 7.71
N TYR A 193 -0.61 -7.14 8.39
CA TYR A 193 0.13 -6.61 9.54
C TYR A 193 1.62 -6.91 9.46
N VAL A 194 2.39 -6.16 10.25
CA VAL A 194 3.84 -6.33 10.38
C VAL A 194 4.16 -7.52 11.29
N GLN A 195 4.81 -8.54 10.75
CA GLN A 195 5.29 -9.72 11.50
C GLN A 195 6.72 -9.51 12.03
N SER A 196 7.63 -8.98 11.21
CA SER A 196 9.03 -8.74 11.61
C SER A 196 9.67 -7.72 10.68
N LEU A 197 10.24 -6.63 11.21
CA LEU A 197 10.98 -5.65 10.41
C LEU A 197 12.49 -5.82 10.61
N THR A 198 13.01 -6.98 10.18
CA THR A 198 14.41 -7.08 9.75
C THR A 198 14.48 -6.87 8.23
N PHE A 199 13.80 -5.84 7.73
CA PHE A 199 13.63 -5.66 6.30
C PHE A 199 14.78 -4.84 5.72
N ALA A 200 15.60 -5.48 4.87
CA ALA A 200 16.74 -4.84 4.22
C ALA A 200 16.42 -4.22 2.84
N GLY A 201 15.15 -4.18 2.43
CA GLY A 201 14.72 -3.68 1.13
C GLY A 201 13.85 -2.43 1.20
N ASN A 202 13.50 -1.86 0.04
CA ASN A 202 12.61 -0.69 -0.04
C ASN A 202 11.15 -1.05 -0.38
N TRP A 203 10.89 -2.30 -0.81
CA TRP A 203 9.58 -2.73 -1.29
C TRP A 203 9.31 -4.20 -0.94
N ALA A 204 8.08 -4.50 -0.53
CA ALA A 204 7.56 -5.85 -0.41
C ALA A 204 6.31 -6.01 -1.28
N ASN A 205 6.25 -7.09 -2.06
CA ASN A 205 5.10 -7.44 -2.87
C ASN A 205 4.43 -8.68 -2.27
N LEU A 206 3.22 -8.51 -1.77
CA LEU A 206 2.44 -9.56 -1.12
C LEU A 206 1.30 -10.02 -2.03
N ARG A 207 0.94 -11.29 -1.95
CA ARG A 207 -0.27 -11.83 -2.56
C ARG A 207 -1.21 -12.31 -1.47
N VAL A 208 -2.39 -11.71 -1.40
CA VAL A 208 -3.41 -12.03 -0.39
C VAL A 208 -4.56 -12.76 -1.07
N ARG A 209 -4.90 -13.93 -0.54
CA ARG A 209 -6.01 -14.79 -0.97
C ARG A 209 -7.22 -14.52 -0.09
N ALA A 210 -8.38 -14.29 -0.70
CA ALA A 210 -9.69 -14.40 -0.04
C ALA A 210 -10.34 -15.68 -0.54
N GLU A 211 -10.81 -16.52 0.38
CA GLU A 211 -11.36 -17.84 0.09
C GLU A 211 -12.71 -17.99 0.78
N ASP A 212 -13.67 -18.54 0.05
CA ASP A 212 -15.00 -18.89 0.56
C ASP A 212 -14.94 -20.21 1.37
N PRO A 213 -16.01 -20.58 2.08
CA PRO A 213 -16.18 -21.89 2.72
C PRO A 213 -16.07 -23.10 1.78
N HIS A 214 -16.36 -22.94 0.49
CA HIS A 214 -16.40 -24.01 -0.52
C HIS A 214 -15.05 -24.25 -1.23
N GLY A 215 -14.05 -23.41 -0.95
CA GLY A 215 -12.69 -23.50 -1.48
C GLY A 215 -12.42 -22.66 -2.73
N LEU A 216 -13.40 -21.95 -3.29
CA LEU A 216 -13.15 -20.97 -4.34
C LEU A 216 -12.49 -19.72 -3.74
N TYR A 217 -11.70 -19.04 -4.57
CA TYR A 217 -10.85 -17.96 -4.07
C TYR A 217 -10.49 -16.95 -5.14
N ALA A 218 -10.20 -15.74 -4.69
CA ALA A 218 -9.51 -14.73 -5.47
C ALA A 218 -8.23 -14.26 -4.78
N ILE A 219 -7.36 -13.63 -5.58
CA ILE A 219 -6.08 -13.13 -5.12
C ILE A 219 -5.94 -11.66 -5.49
N THR A 220 -5.42 -10.85 -4.58
CA THR A 220 -5.03 -9.47 -4.84
C THR A 220 -3.55 -9.24 -4.49
N SER A 221 -2.95 -8.25 -5.14
CA SER A 221 -1.58 -7.81 -4.87
C SER A 221 -1.57 -6.64 -3.88
N VAL A 222 -0.69 -6.70 -2.89
CA VAL A 222 -0.43 -5.60 -1.97
C VAL A 222 1.04 -5.21 -2.08
N GLN A 223 1.29 -4.01 -2.57
CA GLN A 223 2.62 -3.43 -2.70
C GLN A 223 2.89 -2.53 -1.49
N VAL A 224 3.87 -2.91 -0.68
CA VAL A 224 4.27 -2.16 0.51
C VAL A 224 5.61 -1.49 0.23
N ARG A 225 5.64 -0.17 0.21
CA ARG A 225 6.88 0.61 0.18
C ARG A 225 7.34 0.87 1.60
N ILE A 226 8.61 0.66 1.86
CA ILE A 226 9.21 0.87 3.18
C ILE A 226 10.07 2.13 3.10
N LEU A 227 9.75 3.06 3.98
CA LEU A 227 10.37 4.37 4.09
C LEU A 227 11.31 4.34 5.29
N ASP A 228 12.52 4.83 5.10
CA ASP A 228 13.44 5.07 6.20
C ASP A 228 12.89 6.21 7.08
N ARG A 229 12.68 5.93 8.37
CA ARG A 229 12.30 6.96 9.34
C ARG A 229 13.53 7.73 9.75
N ASN A 230 13.45 9.05 9.59
CA ASN A 230 14.47 9.94 10.11
C ASN A 230 14.48 9.96 11.66
N ARG A 231 15.65 9.77 12.24
CA ARG A 231 16.03 9.75 13.65
C ARG A 231 16.89 10.99 13.90
N ARG A 232 16.82 11.53 15.12
CA ARG A 232 17.53 12.76 15.46
C ARG A 232 19.04 12.49 15.63
N PRO A 233 19.92 13.45 15.29
CA PRO A 233 21.32 13.38 15.67
C PRO A 233 21.48 13.42 17.19
N GLU A 234 22.57 12.87 17.73
CA GLU A 234 22.85 12.83 19.16
C GLU A 234 24.30 13.24 19.44
N PHE A 235 24.51 14.21 20.33
CA PHE A 235 25.86 14.55 20.81
C PHE A 235 26.46 13.41 21.63
N GLN A 236 27.77 13.18 21.48
CA GLN A 236 28.48 12.15 22.24
C GLN A 236 28.56 12.45 23.75
N GLN A 237 28.39 13.72 24.13
CA GLN A 237 28.42 14.19 25.51
C GLN A 237 27.32 15.23 25.74
N SER A 238 26.68 15.16 26.91
CA SER A 238 25.69 16.15 27.35
C SER A 238 26.30 17.50 27.76
N MET A 239 27.60 17.50 28.08
CA MET A 239 28.38 18.70 28.35
C MET A 239 29.85 18.44 28.02
N TYR A 240 30.45 19.36 27.27
CA TYR A 240 31.88 19.41 26.99
C TYR A 240 32.54 20.44 27.89
N THR A 241 33.71 20.14 28.42
CA THR A 241 34.51 21.09 29.21
C THR A 241 35.82 21.36 28.51
N ALA A 242 36.25 22.61 28.54
CA ALA A 242 37.50 23.03 27.94
C ALA A 242 38.15 24.13 28.78
N GLU A 243 39.47 24.19 28.72
CA GLU A 243 40.24 25.17 29.45
C GLU A 243 41.21 25.87 28.51
N ILE A 244 41.19 27.20 28.55
CA ILE A 244 42.06 28.05 27.73
C ILE A 244 42.86 29.01 28.59
N PHE A 245 43.98 29.49 28.07
CA PHE A 245 44.72 30.57 28.73
C PHE A 245 44.05 31.93 28.46
N ASP A 246 44.11 32.84 29.43
CA ASP A 246 43.60 34.21 29.33
C ASP A 246 44.33 35.09 28.28
N ASN A 247 45.47 34.61 27.77
CA ASN A 247 46.22 35.20 26.67
C ASN A 247 46.24 34.31 25.41
N ALA A 248 45.36 33.31 25.30
CA ALA A 248 45.26 32.45 24.14
C ALA A 248 45.11 33.27 22.84
N PRO A 249 45.94 33.03 21.82
CA PRO A 249 45.82 33.70 20.53
C PRO A 249 44.46 33.48 19.87
N ARG A 250 44.06 34.41 19.00
CA ARG A 250 42.93 34.20 18.08
C ARG A 250 43.15 32.92 17.25
N ASN A 251 42.08 32.20 16.98
CA ASN A 251 42.00 30.90 16.31
C ASN A 251 42.64 29.73 17.09
N THR A 252 42.87 29.89 18.40
CA THR A 252 43.24 28.75 19.25
C THR A 252 42.06 27.77 19.32
N PRO A 253 42.25 26.47 18.99
CA PRO A 253 41.20 25.47 19.14
C PRO A 253 40.88 25.25 20.62
N VAL A 254 39.60 25.21 20.95
CA VAL A 254 39.11 25.07 22.33
C VAL A 254 38.70 23.62 22.61
N VAL A 255 37.68 23.15 21.90
CA VAL A 255 37.15 21.79 21.97
C VAL A 255 36.39 21.49 20.68
N GLN A 256 36.40 20.23 20.26
CA GLN A 256 35.57 19.76 19.16
C GLN A 256 34.35 19.04 19.74
N VAL A 257 33.15 19.55 19.50
CA VAL A 257 31.94 18.80 19.81
C VAL A 257 31.69 17.79 18.69
N GLN A 258 31.25 16.58 19.05
CA GLN A 258 30.88 15.55 18.09
C GLN A 258 29.45 15.07 18.34
N ALA A 259 28.75 14.86 17.24
CA ALA A 259 27.43 14.24 17.22
C ALA A 259 27.44 13.10 16.20
N ARG A 260 26.53 12.15 16.38
CA ARG A 260 26.31 11.05 15.45
C ARG A 260 24.84 11.04 15.07
N ASP A 261 24.55 10.80 13.81
CA ASP A 261 23.21 10.60 13.30
C ASP A 261 23.00 9.12 13.00
N PRO A 262 21.93 8.49 13.49
CA PRO A 262 21.65 7.09 13.19
C PRO A 262 21.37 6.79 11.71
N ASP A 263 20.88 7.77 10.93
CA ASP A 263 20.50 7.58 9.52
C ASP A 263 21.55 8.13 8.55
N ALA A 264 22.29 9.15 8.96
CA ALA A 264 23.43 9.66 8.20
C ALA A 264 24.73 9.00 8.70
N GLY A 265 25.33 8.13 7.87
CA GLY A 265 26.69 7.63 8.11
C GLY A 265 27.71 8.77 8.30
N ASP A 266 28.89 8.46 8.86
CA ASP A 266 29.94 9.38 9.33
C ASP A 266 29.86 10.85 8.80
N ASN A 267 29.00 11.65 9.45
CA ASN A 267 28.89 13.11 9.34
C ASN A 267 28.39 13.70 8.01
N ALA A 268 27.86 12.91 7.06
CA ALA A 268 27.44 13.40 5.75
C ALA A 268 26.11 14.19 5.81
N GLY A 269 26.11 15.35 6.46
CA GLY A 269 24.96 16.27 6.49
C GLY A 269 24.72 17.01 7.80
N LEU A 270 25.47 16.74 8.86
CA LEU A 270 25.30 17.43 10.14
C LEU A 270 25.80 18.86 10.08
N ARG A 271 25.02 19.78 10.64
CA ARG A 271 25.35 21.21 10.74
C ARG A 271 25.37 21.66 12.19
N TYR A 272 26.53 22.10 12.66
CA TYR A 272 26.70 22.67 14.00
C TYR A 272 26.42 24.18 13.98
N VAL A 273 25.59 24.64 14.90
CA VAL A 273 25.22 26.05 15.03
C VAL A 273 25.14 26.46 16.49
N TRP A 274 25.38 27.74 16.76
CA TRP A 274 25.12 28.30 18.07
C TRP A 274 23.62 28.41 18.33
N TRP A 275 23.18 27.99 19.51
CA TRP A 275 21.89 28.42 20.06
C TRP A 275 22.07 29.37 21.26
N ILE A 276 23.23 29.28 21.94
CA ILE A 276 23.72 30.31 22.88
C ILE A 276 25.18 30.60 22.54
N SER A 277 25.44 31.80 22.03
CA SER A 277 26.76 32.23 21.55
C SER A 277 27.39 33.28 22.46
N ASP A 278 28.71 33.43 22.32
CA ASP A 278 29.47 34.57 22.84
C ASP A 278 30.39 35.06 21.73
N SER A 279 30.39 36.37 21.47
CA SER A 279 31.20 37.03 20.43
C SER A 279 32.71 36.77 20.51
N ARG A 280 33.18 36.21 21.64
CA ARG A 280 34.58 35.86 21.89
C ARG A 280 34.97 34.49 21.36
N PHE A 281 34.01 33.69 20.88
CA PHE A 281 34.22 32.36 20.34
C PHE A 281 33.61 32.22 18.95
N ASP A 282 34.15 31.29 18.18
CA ASP A 282 33.63 30.88 16.87
C ASP A 282 33.42 29.37 16.85
N LEU A 283 32.53 28.90 15.98
CA LEU A 283 32.19 27.48 15.80
C LEU A 283 32.20 27.15 14.33
N ASP A 284 33.03 26.19 13.95
CA ASP A 284 33.00 25.64 12.60
C ASP A 284 31.75 24.77 12.41
N SER A 285 30.88 25.17 11.48
CA SER A 285 29.58 24.54 11.28
C SER A 285 29.63 23.13 10.70
N SER A 286 30.77 22.70 10.17
CA SER A 286 30.94 21.39 9.53
C SER A 286 31.65 20.36 10.41
N SER A 287 32.58 20.81 11.24
CA SER A 287 33.44 19.95 12.08
C SER A 287 33.10 20.01 13.56
N GLY A 288 32.31 20.98 14.01
CA GLY A 288 31.99 21.15 15.44
C GLY A 288 33.16 21.72 16.26
N GLN A 289 34.23 22.19 15.62
CA GLN A 289 35.39 22.75 16.31
C GLN A 289 35.12 24.18 16.78
N LEU A 290 35.27 24.43 18.09
CA LEU A 290 35.27 25.77 18.66
C LEU A 290 36.66 26.42 18.59
N TYR A 291 36.68 27.72 18.31
CA TYR A 291 37.89 28.54 18.29
C TYR A 291 37.75 29.81 19.13
N VAL A 292 38.86 30.28 19.69
CA VAL A 292 38.93 31.58 20.38
C VAL A 292 39.01 32.72 19.36
N LEU A 293 38.14 33.73 19.47
CA LEU A 293 38.26 35.00 18.73
C LEU A 293 38.90 36.10 19.56
N SER A 294 38.64 36.13 20.87
CA SER A 294 39.17 37.13 21.80
C SER A 294 39.14 36.62 23.24
N THR A 295 40.20 36.84 24.01
CA THR A 295 40.23 36.49 25.44
C THR A 295 39.89 37.65 26.38
N LYS A 296 39.54 38.82 25.83
CA LYS A 296 39.25 40.01 26.63
C LYS A 296 38.08 39.75 27.59
N GLY A 297 38.32 39.98 28.88
CA GLY A 297 37.30 39.80 29.92
C GLY A 297 36.94 38.33 30.21
N LEU A 298 37.74 37.36 29.75
CA LEU A 298 37.54 35.95 30.11
C LEU A 298 38.27 35.55 31.40
N SER A 299 39.35 36.24 31.78
CA SER A 299 40.16 35.90 32.96
C SER A 299 39.33 35.76 34.25
N GLY A 300 39.30 34.56 34.82
CA GLY A 300 38.59 34.26 36.06
C GLY A 300 37.09 34.09 35.89
N THR A 301 36.61 33.94 34.66
CA THR A 301 35.20 33.68 34.33
C THR A 301 35.00 32.27 33.80
N VAL A 302 33.79 31.75 33.98
CA VAL A 302 33.32 30.52 33.34
C VAL A 302 32.30 30.91 32.29
N VAL A 303 32.54 30.54 31.04
CA VAL A 303 31.62 30.80 29.93
C VAL A 303 30.89 29.52 29.58
N ARG A 304 29.56 29.59 29.52
CA ARG A 304 28.71 28.49 29.07
C ARG A 304 28.12 28.83 27.72
N LEU A 305 28.45 28.02 26.73
CA LEU A 305 28.00 28.16 25.34
C LEU A 305 27.06 27.01 25.03
N GLY A 306 26.04 27.29 24.23
CA GLY A 306 25.08 26.30 23.77
C GLY A 306 25.32 25.99 22.30
N VAL A 307 25.64 24.73 22.00
CA VAL A 307 25.78 24.23 20.63
C VAL A 307 24.60 23.34 20.27
N ARG A 308 24.08 23.51 19.06
CA ARG A 308 23.01 22.72 18.46
C ARG A 308 23.56 22.04 17.21
N VAL A 309 23.18 20.79 16.99
CA VAL A 309 23.45 20.05 15.75
C VAL A 309 22.12 19.78 15.05
N GLU A 310 22.05 20.04 13.74
CA GLU A 310 20.87 19.78 12.91
C GLU A 310 21.25 18.79 11.80
N ASP A 311 20.36 17.84 11.52
CA ASP A 311 20.45 16.98 10.35
C ASP A 311 19.83 17.64 9.10
N PRO A 312 20.03 17.09 7.88
CA PRO A 312 19.46 17.65 6.65
C PRO A 312 17.93 17.62 6.57
N LYS A 313 17.26 16.78 7.37
CA LYS A 313 15.80 16.64 7.39
C LYS A 313 15.15 17.47 8.52
N GLY A 314 15.95 18.21 9.28
CA GLY A 314 15.53 19.22 10.26
C GLY A 314 15.37 18.70 11.69
N LEU A 315 15.79 17.48 12.03
CA LEU A 315 15.88 17.07 13.44
C LEU A 315 17.18 17.55 14.07
N ASP A 316 17.14 17.86 15.36
CA ASP A 316 18.25 18.47 16.08
C ASP A 316 18.48 17.90 17.47
N ASP A 317 19.66 18.19 18.00
CA ASP A 317 20.03 17.95 19.40
C ASP A 317 20.90 19.12 19.91
N THR A 318 21.02 19.25 21.23
CA THR A 318 21.76 20.34 21.87
C THR A 318 22.69 19.85 22.96
N THR A 319 23.82 20.53 23.10
CA THR A 319 24.79 20.29 24.18
C THR A 319 25.34 21.59 24.72
N TRP A 320 25.94 21.52 25.90
CA TRP A 320 26.64 22.63 26.53
C TRP A 320 28.14 22.51 26.36
N VAL A 321 28.81 23.65 26.19
CA VAL A 321 30.26 23.76 26.28
C VAL A 321 30.59 24.73 27.40
N GLU A 322 31.28 24.25 28.44
CA GLU A 322 31.79 25.07 29.53
C GLU A 322 33.28 25.36 29.30
N VAL A 323 33.62 26.63 29.10
CA VAL A 323 34.99 27.09 28.90
C VAL A 323 35.46 27.82 30.15
N THR A 324 36.53 27.32 30.76
CA THR A 324 37.21 27.96 31.89
C THR A 324 38.52 28.61 31.43
N THR A 325 38.96 29.65 32.15
CA THR A 325 40.24 30.30 31.84
C THR A 325 41.28 30.14 32.93
N LYS A 326 42.49 29.75 32.54
CA LYS A 326 43.70 29.83 33.37
C LYS A 326 44.47 31.11 33.10
N LYS A 327 45.06 31.69 34.14
CA LYS A 327 46.03 32.77 34.00
C LYS A 327 47.33 32.22 33.44
N CYS A 328 47.87 32.84 32.39
CA CYS A 328 49.21 32.53 31.94
C CYS A 328 50.25 33.30 32.79
N HIS A 329 51.04 32.58 33.60
CA HIS A 329 52.19 33.17 34.28
C HIS A 329 53.30 33.45 33.27
N THR A 330 53.67 34.72 33.11
CA THR A 330 54.77 35.11 32.25
C THR A 330 55.99 35.40 33.12
N THR A 331 56.99 34.53 33.06
CA THR A 331 58.32 34.86 33.57
C THR A 331 58.99 35.76 32.55
N THR A 332 59.08 37.05 32.85
CA THR A 332 59.88 37.99 32.05
C THR A 332 61.35 37.61 32.22
N ILE A 333 61.92 36.89 31.24
CA ILE A 333 63.38 36.80 31.12
C ILE A 333 63.84 38.18 30.67
N LEU A 334 64.24 39.02 31.63
CA LEU A 334 65.03 40.20 31.34
C LEU A 334 66.34 39.68 30.75
N LEU A 335 66.50 39.77 29.43
CA LEU A 335 67.83 39.77 28.81
C LEU A 335 68.54 41.01 29.35
N GLY A 336 69.20 40.83 30.49
CA GLY A 336 70.03 41.84 31.13
C GLY A 336 71.02 42.35 30.10
N THR A 337 71.08 43.66 29.99
CA THR A 337 72.07 44.39 29.20
C THR A 337 73.47 44.00 29.65
N LEU A 338 74.09 43.04 28.95
CA LEU A 338 75.53 42.87 29.00
C LEU A 338 76.15 43.95 28.09
N ILE A 339 76.72 44.96 28.74
CA ILE A 339 77.66 45.92 28.15
C ILE A 339 78.77 45.12 27.45
N PRO A 340 79.19 45.47 26.23
CA PRO A 340 80.20 44.71 25.51
C PRO A 340 81.59 45.05 26.08
N LEU A 341 82.18 44.13 26.85
CA LEU A 341 83.63 44.10 27.02
C LEU A 341 84.20 43.26 25.89
N ALA A 342 84.90 43.96 25.01
CA ALA A 342 85.56 43.46 23.83
C ALA A 342 86.42 42.21 24.12
N VAL A 343 86.16 41.14 23.38
CA VAL A 343 87.21 40.22 22.93
C VAL A 343 87.22 40.28 21.41
N ILE A 344 88.22 40.99 20.92
CA ILE A 344 88.64 40.97 19.53
C ILE A 344 89.30 39.62 19.29
N LEU A 345 88.72 38.80 18.40
CA LEU A 345 89.46 37.91 17.50
C LEU A 345 88.52 37.42 16.38
N CYS A 346 88.82 37.89 15.17
CA CYS A 346 88.36 37.45 13.85
C CYS A 346 86.85 37.53 13.49
N GLY A 347 86.49 38.57 12.73
CA GLY A 347 85.71 38.42 11.48
C GLY A 347 84.19 38.25 11.58
N ILE A 348 83.48 39.35 11.82
CA ILE A 348 82.01 39.47 11.69
C ILE A 348 81.62 39.82 10.24
N LEU A 349 80.54 39.22 9.72
CA LEU A 349 79.38 39.96 9.19
C LEU A 349 78.19 39.03 8.94
N ILE A 350 77.41 38.77 9.99
CA ILE A 350 75.99 38.43 9.86
C ILE A 350 75.20 39.65 10.36
N PHE A 351 74.52 40.32 9.44
CA PHE A 351 73.55 41.36 9.73
C PHE A 351 72.36 40.73 10.47
N VAL A 352 72.31 40.89 11.80
CA VAL A 352 71.06 40.70 12.55
C VAL A 352 70.29 42.01 12.49
N ILE A 353 69.30 42.07 11.62
CA ILE A 353 68.34 43.17 11.54
C ILE A 353 67.54 43.19 12.84
N TRP A 354 67.78 44.22 13.65
CA TRP A 354 66.97 44.55 14.82
C TRP A 354 65.61 45.09 14.33
N LYS A 355 64.62 44.21 14.18
CA LYS A 355 63.23 44.65 14.05
C LYS A 355 62.57 44.62 15.43
N ARG A 356 62.32 45.82 15.96
CA ARG A 356 61.59 46.08 17.20
C ARG A 356 60.27 45.29 17.28
N ASN A 357 60.01 44.78 18.47
CA ASN A 357 58.70 44.41 19.03
C ASN A 357 57.94 43.26 18.38
N ALA A 358 58.18 42.05 18.88
CA ALA A 358 57.11 41.14 19.26
C ALA A 358 57.65 40.19 20.35
N ILE A 359 57.42 40.53 21.63
CA ILE A 359 57.56 39.55 22.72
C ILE A 359 56.46 38.52 22.49
N ARG A 360 56.77 37.37 21.89
CA ARG A 360 55.89 36.21 21.96
C ARG A 360 55.95 35.72 23.40
N LYS A 361 54.90 36.02 24.18
CA LYS A 361 54.66 35.41 25.49
C LYS A 361 54.45 33.91 25.25
N ILE A 362 55.44 33.10 25.63
CA ILE A 362 55.34 31.65 25.63
C ILE A 362 54.74 31.28 26.99
N CYS A 363 53.56 30.67 27.01
CA CYS A 363 53.05 30.02 28.22
C CYS A 363 53.80 28.68 28.34
N CYS A 364 54.49 28.48 29.47
CA CYS A 364 55.04 27.17 29.77
C CYS A 364 53.89 26.22 30.07
N VAL A 365 53.84 25.09 29.37
CA VAL A 365 53.02 23.95 29.79
C VAL A 365 53.80 23.29 30.93
N ASP A 366 53.29 23.38 32.15
CA ASP A 366 53.82 22.58 33.24
C ASP A 366 53.48 21.12 32.93
N GLY A 367 54.50 20.39 32.46
CA GLY A 367 54.44 18.95 32.32
C GLY A 367 54.63 18.29 33.70
N THR A 368 53.62 17.55 34.12
CA THR A 368 53.78 16.33 34.91
C THR A 368 52.94 15.24 34.29
#